data_AF-A0A933CP57-F1
#
_entry.id   AF-A0A933CP57-F1
#
_cell.length_a   1.000
_cell.length_b   1.000
_cell.length_c   1.000
_cell.angle_alpha   90.00
_cell.angle_beta   90.00
_cell.angle_gamma   90.00
#
_symmetry.space_group_name_H-M   'P 1'
#
loop_
_entity.id
_entity.type
_entity.pdbx_description
1 polymer ?
#
loop_
_entity_poly.entity_id
_entity_poly.type
_entity_poly.pdbx_seq_one_letter_code
_entity_poly.pdbx_strand_id
1 'polypeptide(L)'
;MIDPLNTALLRKHLPCAAQEINLREDDATYDIPALRPVINELVTAGGLKPGRQDDIWFSRRRRPQRAVSIRAIGEPFSIALQDRTRIGEVSATRVYREAHPGAIYLHHGRHYRIIWLDYETKKATCKEVDVRYYTQSLSREEMEILFETQRRPLARATAHWGRLRITQQVIGYERRWLFDGKRLSRHALEIPETRFDTEGLWIPMEEDAAAALVSSGHELTGALHAAEHAAIKCLSLFAICDKGNIGGLSYPSIGRSRGL
;
A
#
# COMPACT_ATOMS: atom_id res chain seq x y z
N MET A 1 -4.56 -9.93 13.69
CA MET A 1 -5.29 -9.05 14.63
C MET A 1 -5.93 -7.95 13.81
N ILE A 2 -7.17 -7.54 14.09
CA ILE A 2 -7.94 -6.56 13.31
C ILE A 2 -8.38 -5.44 14.26
N ASP A 3 -8.24 -4.18 13.85
CA ASP A 3 -8.79 -3.02 14.56
C ASP A 3 -10.13 -2.60 13.91
N PRO A 4 -11.27 -2.97 14.52
CA PRO A 4 -12.59 -2.63 13.99
C PRO A 4 -12.96 -1.15 14.18
N LEU A 5 -12.22 -0.40 15.00
CA LEU A 5 -12.47 1.01 15.29
C LEU A 5 -11.59 1.95 14.45
N ASN A 6 -10.87 1.43 13.46
CA ASN A 6 -10.11 2.24 12.53
C ASN A 6 -11.03 3.22 11.77
N THR A 7 -10.96 4.50 12.13
CA THR A 7 -11.83 5.56 11.60
C THR A 7 -11.81 5.65 10.07
N ALA A 8 -10.66 5.41 9.43
CA ALA A 8 -10.56 5.47 7.97
C ALA A 8 -11.35 4.33 7.29
N LEU A 9 -11.41 3.15 7.92
CA LEU A 9 -12.24 2.04 7.44
C LEU A 9 -13.71 2.27 7.78
N LEU A 10 -14.02 2.71 9.01
CA LEU A 10 -15.39 3.00 9.45
C LEU A 10 -16.08 4.01 8.51
N ARG A 11 -15.38 5.06 8.07
CA ARG A 11 -15.91 6.03 7.08
C ARG A 11 -16.36 5.40 5.77
N LYS A 12 -15.73 4.31 5.34
CA LYS A 12 -16.08 3.59 4.11
C LYS A 12 -17.21 2.59 4.35
N HIS A 13 -17.20 1.91 5.49
CA HIS A 13 -18.11 0.80 5.78
C HIS A 13 -19.44 1.23 6.41
N LEU A 14 -19.48 2.28 7.23
CA LEU A 14 -20.73 2.75 7.86
C LEU A 14 -21.82 3.15 6.85
N PRO A 15 -21.53 3.83 5.71
CA PRO A 15 -22.52 4.04 4.67
C PRO A 15 -23.02 2.76 4.01
N CYS A 16 -22.21 1.70 3.99
CA CYS A 16 -22.62 0.39 3.47
C CYS A 16 -23.57 -0.28 4.47
N ALA A 17 -23.20 -0.31 5.75
CA ALA A 17 -24.05 -0.83 6.83
C ALA A 17 -25.42 -0.14 6.82
N ALA A 18 -25.42 1.21 6.85
CA ALA A 18 -26.64 2.04 6.81
C ALA A 18 -27.49 1.88 5.54
N GLN A 19 -26.94 1.30 4.46
CA GLN A 19 -27.69 1.01 3.23
C GLN A 19 -28.33 -0.37 3.26
N GLU A 20 -27.72 -1.32 3.97
CA GLU A 20 -28.27 -2.66 4.18
C GLU A 20 -29.39 -2.61 5.23
N ILE A 21 -29.09 -2.02 6.39
CA ILE A 21 -30.03 -1.77 7.48
C ILE A 21 -29.68 -0.42 8.08
N ASN A 22 -30.68 0.45 8.26
CA ASN A 22 -30.44 1.78 8.83
C ASN A 22 -29.77 1.63 10.20
N LEU A 23 -28.71 2.42 10.44
CA LEU A 23 -28.07 2.47 11.75
C LEU A 23 -29.05 3.12 12.73
N ARG A 24 -29.17 2.57 13.93
CA ARG A 24 -30.05 3.07 14.98
C ARG A 24 -29.28 3.30 16.26
N GLU A 25 -29.76 4.17 17.13
CA GLU A 25 -29.13 4.40 18.42
C GLU A 25 -29.12 3.16 19.32
N ASP A 26 -30.19 2.38 19.23
CA ASP A 26 -30.45 1.17 20.01
C ASP A 26 -29.98 -0.11 19.30
N ASP A 27 -29.02 -0.01 18.38
CA ASP A 27 -28.51 -1.15 17.62
C ASP A 27 -27.82 -2.17 18.55
N ALA A 28 -28.29 -3.42 18.52
CA ALA A 28 -27.75 -4.50 19.34
C ALA A 28 -26.44 -5.11 18.79
N THR A 29 -26.10 -4.81 17.53
CA THR A 29 -24.93 -5.38 16.83
C THR A 29 -23.74 -4.45 16.92
N TYR A 30 -23.97 -3.14 16.82
CA TYR A 30 -22.92 -2.13 16.78
C TYR A 30 -22.85 -1.34 18.09
N ASP A 31 -21.63 -1.06 18.56
CA ASP A 31 -21.40 -0.08 19.63
C ASP A 31 -21.54 1.35 19.06
N ILE A 32 -22.78 1.80 18.94
CA ILE A 32 -23.12 3.11 18.36
C ILE A 32 -22.49 4.26 19.13
N PRO A 33 -22.43 4.27 20.48
CA PRO A 33 -21.67 5.26 21.22
C PRO A 33 -20.21 5.38 20.79
N ALA A 34 -19.51 4.25 20.59
CA ALA A 34 -18.13 4.27 20.10
C ALA A 34 -18.01 4.78 18.65
N LEU A 35 -19.01 4.52 17.81
CA LEU A 35 -19.04 4.91 16.39
C LEU A 35 -19.53 6.35 16.16
N ARG A 36 -20.18 6.96 17.16
CA ARG A 36 -20.82 8.28 17.07
C ARG A 36 -19.93 9.38 16.49
N PRO A 37 -18.64 9.51 16.86
CA PRO A 37 -17.78 10.54 16.27
C PRO A 37 -17.69 10.41 14.74
N VAL A 38 -17.56 9.18 14.23
CA VAL A 38 -17.45 8.91 12.79
C VAL A 38 -18.80 9.09 12.08
N ILE A 39 -19.90 8.70 12.72
CA ILE A 39 -21.26 8.90 12.20
C ILE A 39 -21.53 10.41 12.01
N ASN A 40 -21.25 11.22 13.03
CA ASN A 40 -21.47 12.68 12.97
C ASN A 40 -20.64 13.33 11.87
N GLU A 41 -19.39 12.89 11.71
CA GLU A 41 -18.56 13.34 10.61
C GLU A 41 -19.12 12.95 9.25
N LEU A 42 -19.59 11.70 9.08
CA LEU A 42 -20.22 11.24 7.85
C LEU A 42 -21.54 11.96 7.53
N VAL A 43 -22.31 12.36 8.54
CA VAL A 43 -23.48 13.22 8.36
C VAL A 43 -23.06 14.57 7.80
N THR A 44 -22.04 15.18 8.41
CA THR A 44 -21.50 16.49 8.00
C THR A 44 -20.92 16.44 6.58
N ALA A 45 -20.20 15.37 6.26
CA ALA A 45 -19.61 15.13 4.94
C ALA A 45 -20.62 14.62 3.88
N GLY A 46 -21.89 14.42 4.26
CA GLY A 46 -22.94 13.93 3.35
C GLY A 46 -22.80 12.46 2.92
N GLY A 47 -22.05 11.64 3.67
CA GLY A 47 -22.02 10.19 3.53
C GLY A 47 -23.23 9.50 4.15
N LEU A 48 -23.73 10.05 5.27
CA LEU A 48 -24.95 9.62 5.96
C LEU A 48 -25.97 10.76 6.00
N LYS A 49 -27.23 10.42 6.23
CA LYS A 49 -28.32 11.37 6.49
C LYS A 49 -28.94 11.02 7.85
N PRO A 50 -29.08 11.98 8.78
CA PRO A 50 -29.81 11.74 10.02
C PRO A 50 -31.32 11.68 9.78
N GLY A 51 -32.00 10.94 10.64
CA GLY A 51 -33.45 10.96 10.81
C GLY A 51 -33.94 12.24 11.47
N ARG A 52 -35.23 12.30 11.79
CA ARG A 52 -35.84 13.49 12.40
C ARG A 52 -35.44 13.71 13.86
N GLN A 53 -35.07 12.64 14.57
CA GLN A 53 -34.75 12.68 16.00
C GLN A 53 -33.28 12.34 16.27
N ASP A 54 -32.41 12.36 15.25
CA ASP A 54 -31.00 11.94 15.35
C ASP A 54 -30.79 10.56 16.01
N ASP A 55 -31.78 9.68 15.86
CA ASP A 55 -31.85 8.33 16.41
C ASP A 55 -31.59 7.24 15.36
N ILE A 56 -31.70 7.62 14.08
CA ILE A 56 -31.55 6.74 12.92
C ILE A 56 -30.69 7.44 11.87
N TRP A 57 -29.75 6.72 11.26
CA TRP A 57 -28.94 7.21 10.14
C TRP A 57 -29.10 6.35 8.89
N PHE A 58 -29.28 7.03 7.77
CA PHE A 58 -29.48 6.43 6.44
C PHE A 58 -28.25 6.64 5.58
N SER A 59 -27.96 5.68 4.71
CA SER A 59 -27.00 5.92 3.63
C SER A 59 -27.56 6.91 2.61
N ARG A 60 -26.75 7.89 2.19
CA ARG A 60 -27.13 8.79 1.09
C ARG A 60 -26.87 8.17 -0.29
N ARG A 61 -26.02 7.15 -0.36
CA ARG A 61 -25.68 6.46 -1.62
C ARG A 61 -26.49 5.18 -1.73
N ARG A 62 -27.00 4.91 -2.93
CA ARG A 62 -27.77 3.68 -3.20
C ARG A 62 -26.89 2.42 -3.31
N ARG A 63 -25.61 2.57 -3.68
CA ARG A 63 -24.65 1.46 -3.88
C ARG A 63 -23.25 1.80 -3.33
N PRO A 64 -23.10 2.16 -2.04
CA PRO A 64 -21.83 2.56 -1.44
C PRO A 64 -20.77 1.46 -1.52
N GLN A 65 -21.18 0.19 -1.44
CA GLN A 65 -20.28 -0.98 -1.49
C GLN A 65 -19.46 -1.08 -2.78
N ARG A 66 -19.92 -0.46 -3.88
CA ARG A 66 -19.14 -0.42 -5.14
C ARG A 66 -17.90 0.46 -5.05
N ALA A 67 -17.88 1.42 -4.13
CA ALA A 67 -16.74 2.31 -3.90
C ALA A 67 -15.81 1.81 -2.78
N VAL A 68 -16.13 0.66 -2.16
CA VAL A 68 -15.36 0.09 -1.07
C VAL A 68 -14.66 -1.16 -1.55
N SER A 69 -13.33 -1.11 -1.56
CA SER A 69 -12.50 -2.29 -1.79
C SER A 69 -11.99 -2.80 -0.44
N ILE A 70 -12.26 -4.07 -0.14
CA ILE A 70 -11.91 -4.73 1.12
C ILE A 70 -10.41 -5.07 1.18
N ARG A 71 -9.77 -5.28 0.02
CA ARG A 71 -8.41 -5.84 -0.07
C ARG A 71 -7.38 -4.93 -0.74
N ALA A 72 -7.83 -3.91 -1.46
CA ALA A 72 -6.94 -3.09 -2.29
C ALA A 72 -7.30 -1.61 -2.22
N ILE A 73 -6.28 -0.76 -2.24
CA ILE A 73 -6.46 0.68 -2.46
C ILE A 73 -6.73 0.90 -3.95
N GLY A 74 -7.81 1.61 -4.28
CA GLY A 74 -8.20 1.93 -5.66
C GLY A 74 -9.03 0.84 -6.35
N GLU A 75 -9.63 1.19 -7.49
CA GLU A 75 -10.35 0.23 -8.34
C GLU A 75 -9.35 -0.66 -9.09
N PRO A 76 -9.63 -1.97 -9.24
CA PRO A 76 -8.74 -2.88 -9.94
C PRO A 76 -8.69 -2.61 -11.45
N PHE A 77 -7.62 -3.08 -12.08
CA PHE A 77 -7.47 -3.12 -13.52
C PHE A 77 -7.91 -4.49 -14.04
N SER A 78 -8.65 -4.50 -15.13
CA SER A 78 -9.03 -5.73 -15.82
C SER A 78 -7.94 -6.16 -16.81
N ILE A 79 -7.62 -7.45 -16.83
CA ILE A 79 -6.70 -8.05 -17.79
C ILE A 79 -7.53 -8.84 -18.80
N ALA A 80 -7.39 -8.52 -20.08
CA ALA A 80 -8.15 -9.14 -21.15
C ALA A 80 -7.28 -9.43 -22.38
N LEU A 81 -7.71 -10.38 -23.20
CA LEU A 81 -7.16 -10.61 -24.54
C LEU A 81 -7.60 -9.51 -25.52
N GLN A 82 -6.99 -9.47 -26.70
CA GLN A 82 -7.31 -8.48 -27.74
C GLN A 82 -8.78 -8.58 -28.22
N ASP A 83 -9.37 -9.77 -28.18
CA ASP A 83 -10.77 -10.03 -28.49
C ASP A 83 -11.74 -9.64 -27.35
N ARG A 84 -11.21 -9.03 -26.27
CA ARG A 84 -11.91 -8.61 -25.04
C ARG A 84 -12.34 -9.76 -24.13
N THR A 85 -11.90 -10.99 -24.38
CA THR A 85 -12.07 -12.10 -23.42
C THR A 85 -11.33 -11.76 -22.14
N ARG A 86 -12.04 -11.72 -21.00
CA ARG A 86 -11.46 -11.37 -19.70
C ARG A 86 -10.67 -12.56 -19.15
N ILE A 87 -9.42 -12.30 -18.77
CA ILE A 87 -8.52 -13.27 -18.15
C ILE A 87 -8.51 -13.09 -16.64
N GLY A 88 -8.41 -11.86 -16.14
CA GLY A 88 -8.29 -11.64 -14.70
C GLY A 88 -8.34 -10.17 -14.30
N GLU A 89 -7.88 -9.90 -13.09
CA GLU A 89 -7.74 -8.54 -12.56
C GLU A 89 -6.44 -8.41 -11.76
N VAL A 90 -5.96 -7.17 -11.65
CA VAL A 90 -4.83 -6.79 -10.81
C VAL A 90 -5.18 -5.52 -10.04
N SER A 91 -4.70 -5.37 -8.80
CA SER A 91 -4.96 -4.15 -8.03
C SER A 91 -4.25 -2.94 -8.63
N ALA A 92 -4.83 -1.74 -8.45
CA ALA A 92 -4.20 -0.49 -8.88
C ALA A 92 -2.79 -0.30 -8.29
N THR A 93 -2.56 -0.75 -7.07
CA THR A 93 -1.24 -0.66 -6.39
C THR A 93 -0.17 -1.57 -7.00
N ARG A 94 -0.58 -2.64 -7.70
CA ARG A 94 0.32 -3.66 -8.25
C ARG A 94 0.44 -3.58 -9.76
N VAL A 95 -0.46 -2.86 -10.43
CA VAL A 95 -0.57 -2.85 -11.89
C VAL A 95 0.76 -2.52 -12.59
N TYR A 96 1.53 -1.55 -12.07
CA TYR A 96 2.82 -1.18 -12.64
C TYR A 96 3.89 -2.26 -12.47
N ARG A 97 3.79 -3.11 -11.44
CA ARG A 97 4.76 -4.18 -11.18
C ARG A 97 4.38 -5.48 -11.88
N GLU A 98 3.09 -5.78 -11.95
CA GLU A 98 2.58 -7.09 -12.39
C GLU A 98 1.98 -7.06 -13.80
N ALA A 99 1.53 -5.89 -14.27
CA ALA A 99 0.83 -5.74 -15.55
C ALA A 99 1.41 -4.62 -16.44
N HIS A 100 2.67 -4.24 -16.25
CA HIS A 100 3.34 -3.34 -17.18
C HIS A 100 3.49 -3.97 -18.57
N PRO A 101 3.63 -3.18 -19.65
CA PRO A 101 3.96 -3.72 -20.97
C PRO A 101 5.19 -4.64 -20.92
N GLY A 102 5.07 -5.84 -21.47
CA GLY A 102 6.11 -6.87 -21.44
C GLY A 102 6.07 -7.82 -20.24
N ALA A 103 5.27 -7.53 -19.20
CA ALA A 103 5.10 -8.44 -18.06
C ALA A 103 4.51 -9.79 -18.49
N ILE A 104 4.94 -10.86 -17.82
CA ILE A 104 4.34 -12.19 -17.92
C ILE A 104 3.41 -12.37 -16.73
N TYR A 105 2.11 -12.30 -17.01
CA TYR A 105 1.04 -12.59 -16.08
C TYR A 105 0.69 -14.08 -16.12
N LEU A 106 0.82 -14.77 -14.98
CA LEU A 106 0.47 -16.18 -14.85
C LEU A 106 -0.96 -16.29 -14.33
N HIS A 107 -1.83 -16.97 -15.07
CA HIS A 107 -3.22 -17.18 -14.68
C HIS A 107 -3.65 -18.61 -14.98
N HIS A 108 -4.04 -19.35 -13.94
CA HIS A 108 -4.42 -20.78 -14.03
C HIS A 108 -3.42 -21.64 -14.83
N GLY A 109 -2.12 -21.45 -14.57
CA GLY A 109 -1.04 -22.23 -15.23
C GLY A 109 -0.71 -21.82 -16.67
N ARG A 110 -1.40 -20.81 -17.22
CA ARG A 110 -1.12 -20.25 -18.55
C ARG A 110 -0.40 -18.91 -18.43
N HIS A 111 0.53 -18.67 -19.35
CA HIS A 111 1.29 -17.42 -19.39
C HIS A 111 0.66 -16.43 -20.36
N TYR A 112 0.48 -15.20 -19.92
CA TYR A 112 -0.03 -14.11 -20.72
C TYR A 112 0.98 -12.97 -20.70
N ARG A 113 1.46 -12.58 -21.89
CA ARG A 113 2.31 -11.40 -22.01
C ARG A 113 1.43 -10.17 -22.13
N ILE A 114 1.62 -9.19 -21.24
CA ILE A 114 0.96 -7.89 -21.37
C ILE A 114 1.56 -7.14 -22.55
N ILE A 115 0.69 -6.66 -23.43
CA ILE A 115 1.05 -5.91 -24.64
C ILE A 115 0.92 -4.41 -24.36
N TRP A 116 -0.15 -4.03 -23.67
CA TRP A 116 -0.49 -2.64 -23.44
C TRP A 116 -1.28 -2.48 -22.13
N LEU A 117 -1.12 -1.32 -21.50
CA LEU A 117 -1.77 -0.96 -20.25
C LEU A 117 -2.36 0.44 -20.37
N ASP A 118 -3.68 0.53 -20.19
CA ASP A 118 -4.45 1.76 -20.10
C ASP A 118 -4.72 2.14 -18.65
N TYR A 119 -4.21 3.28 -18.22
CA TYR A 119 -4.44 3.81 -16.89
C TYR A 119 -5.80 4.50 -16.75
N GLU A 120 -6.29 5.13 -17.82
CA GLU A 120 -7.55 5.87 -17.79
C GLU A 120 -8.73 4.89 -17.77
N THR A 121 -8.70 3.88 -18.64
CA THR A 121 -9.78 2.88 -18.72
C THR A 121 -9.57 1.68 -17.80
N LYS A 122 -8.44 1.63 -17.08
CA LYS A 122 -8.06 0.55 -16.16
C LYS A 122 -8.07 -0.84 -16.81
N LYS A 123 -7.45 -0.93 -17.99
CA LYS A 123 -7.43 -2.14 -18.82
C LYS A 123 -6.01 -2.51 -19.24
N ALA A 124 -5.62 -3.74 -19.00
CA ALA A 124 -4.41 -4.34 -19.53
C ALA A 124 -4.77 -5.33 -20.64
N THR A 125 -4.23 -5.11 -21.84
CA THR A 125 -4.40 -6.02 -22.97
C THR A 125 -3.23 -7.00 -23.01
N CYS A 126 -3.53 -8.28 -23.10
CA CYS A 126 -2.54 -9.36 -23.10
C CYS A 126 -2.69 -10.28 -24.30
N LYS A 127 -1.69 -11.15 -24.48
CA LYS A 127 -1.78 -12.33 -25.35
C LYS A 127 -1.24 -13.55 -24.62
N GLU A 128 -1.85 -14.70 -24.87
CA GLU A 128 -1.31 -15.98 -24.42
C GLU A 128 0.04 -16.24 -25.09
N VAL A 129 0.98 -16.76 -24.33
CA VAL A 129 2.33 -17.11 -24.79
C VAL A 129 2.75 -18.42 -24.13
N ASP A 130 3.57 -19.20 -24.81
CA ASP A 130 4.29 -20.31 -24.18
C ASP A 130 5.75 -19.90 -24.01
N VAL A 131 6.14 -19.63 -22.76
CA VAL A 131 7.48 -19.14 -22.42
C VAL A 131 7.99 -19.84 -21.16
N ARG A 132 9.30 -20.07 -21.11
CA ARG A 132 9.98 -20.70 -19.96
C ARG A 132 10.66 -19.69 -19.03
N TYR A 133 10.19 -18.44 -19.03
CA TYR A 133 10.72 -17.36 -18.20
C TYR A 133 9.58 -16.59 -17.54
N TYR A 134 9.89 -15.96 -16.41
CA TYR A 134 9.01 -14.99 -15.75
C TYR A 134 9.64 -13.61 -15.81
N THR A 135 8.83 -12.58 -15.51
CA THR A 135 9.29 -11.20 -15.41
C THR A 135 9.34 -10.76 -13.96
N GLN A 136 10.39 -10.03 -13.60
CA GLN A 136 10.54 -9.39 -12.30
C GLN A 136 10.68 -7.89 -12.51
N SER A 137 9.74 -7.10 -11.99
CA SER A 137 9.80 -5.64 -12.06
C SER A 137 11.00 -5.12 -11.28
N LEU A 138 11.64 -4.09 -11.83
CA LEU A 138 12.65 -3.29 -11.16
C LEU A 138 11.99 -1.97 -10.75
N SER A 139 11.96 -1.73 -9.44
CA SER A 139 11.38 -0.51 -8.87
C SER A 139 12.42 0.30 -8.13
N ARG A 140 12.24 1.62 -8.15
CA ARG A 140 12.91 2.58 -7.29
C ARG A 140 11.88 3.09 -6.29
N GLU A 141 12.30 3.20 -5.03
CA GLU A 141 11.50 3.79 -3.97
C GLU A 141 12.36 4.82 -3.26
N GLU A 142 11.77 5.96 -2.93
CA GLU A 142 12.41 7.06 -2.22
C GLU A 142 11.48 7.55 -1.12
N MET A 143 12.07 8.01 -0.03
CA MET A 143 11.37 8.60 1.10
C MET A 143 11.92 9.98 1.40
N GLU A 144 11.01 10.92 1.61
CA GLU A 144 11.30 12.28 2.05
C GLU A 144 10.58 12.55 3.37
N ILE A 145 11.29 13.08 4.36
CA ILE A 145 10.68 13.55 5.61
C ILE A 145 10.11 14.94 5.35
N LEU A 146 8.78 15.07 5.43
CA LEU A 146 8.11 16.37 5.24
C LEU A 146 8.19 17.21 6.52
N PHE A 147 7.80 16.63 7.65
CA PHE A 147 7.93 17.26 8.96
C PHE A 147 7.84 16.24 10.11
N GLU A 148 8.53 16.54 11.20
CA GLU A 148 8.44 15.81 12.46
C GLU A 148 7.27 16.34 13.31
N THR A 149 6.46 15.44 13.85
CA THR A 149 5.38 15.77 14.80
C THR A 149 5.71 15.38 16.23
N GLN A 150 6.53 14.33 16.42
CA GLN A 150 6.91 13.85 17.73
C GLN A 150 8.31 13.24 17.69
N ARG A 151 9.03 13.37 18.80
CA ARG A 151 10.29 12.66 19.05
C ARG A 151 10.31 12.08 20.46
N ARG A 152 11.03 10.98 20.63
CA ARG A 152 11.20 10.30 21.91
C ARG A 152 12.64 9.78 22.04
N PRO A 153 13.38 10.20 23.08
CA PRO A 153 14.70 9.63 23.34
C PRO A 153 14.57 8.16 23.75
N LEU A 154 15.47 7.33 23.23
CA LEU A 154 15.71 5.95 23.62
C LEU A 154 17.09 5.87 24.29
N ALA A 155 17.45 4.69 24.83
CA ALA A 155 18.72 4.52 25.54
C ALA A 155 19.97 4.83 24.69
N ARG A 156 19.92 4.58 23.37
CA ARG A 156 21.06 4.73 22.44
C ARG A 156 20.67 5.32 21.08
N ALA A 157 19.51 5.97 21.00
CA ALA A 157 18.98 6.55 19.77
C ALA A 157 17.85 7.53 20.10
N THR A 158 17.36 8.26 19.11
CA THR A 158 16.09 8.98 19.20
C THR A 158 15.13 8.42 18.17
N ALA A 159 13.90 8.13 18.58
CA ALA A 159 12.82 7.76 17.67
C ALA A 159 12.04 9.01 17.28
N HIS A 160 11.71 9.12 16.01
CA HIS A 160 10.99 10.26 15.44
C HIS A 160 9.74 9.78 14.73
N TRP A 161 8.67 10.55 14.82
CA TRP A 161 7.39 10.29 14.17
C TRP A 161 6.91 11.56 13.48
N GLY A 162 6.35 11.41 12.28
CA GLY A 162 5.87 12.53 11.51
C GLY A 162 5.41 12.13 10.12
N ARG A 163 5.24 13.14 9.27
CA ARG A 163 4.79 12.94 7.89
C ARG A 163 5.97 12.70 6.96
N LEU A 164 5.80 11.69 6.12
CA LEU A 164 6.71 11.27 5.08
C LEU A 164 6.01 11.32 3.72
N ARG A 165 6.78 11.58 2.67
CA ARG A 165 6.37 11.35 1.29
C ARG A 165 7.12 10.16 0.74
N ILE A 166 6.39 9.20 0.20
CA ILE A 166 6.96 8.05 -0.49
C ILE A 166 6.75 8.25 -1.99
N THR A 167 7.85 8.14 -2.74
CA THR A 167 7.86 8.15 -4.20
C THR A 167 8.27 6.78 -4.69
N GLN A 168 7.44 6.12 -5.50
CA GLN A 168 7.72 4.80 -6.06
C GLN A 168 7.59 4.84 -7.59
N GLN A 169 8.50 4.17 -8.28
CA GLN A 169 8.48 4.06 -9.73
C GLN A 169 8.95 2.68 -10.18
N VAL A 170 8.24 2.07 -11.14
CA VAL A 170 8.77 0.91 -11.86
C VAL A 170 9.60 1.43 -13.02
N ILE A 171 10.92 1.23 -12.96
CA ILE A 171 11.87 1.76 -13.93
C ILE A 171 12.22 0.76 -15.04
N GLY A 172 11.79 -0.49 -14.90
CA GLY A 172 12.11 -1.55 -15.83
C GLY A 172 11.69 -2.92 -15.32
N TYR A 173 12.12 -3.96 -16.01
CA TYR A 173 11.96 -5.34 -15.58
C TYR A 173 13.08 -6.24 -16.11
N GLU A 174 13.29 -7.36 -15.44
CA GLU A 174 14.15 -8.44 -15.89
C GLU A 174 13.31 -9.62 -16.35
N ARG A 175 13.74 -10.29 -17.42
CA ARG A 175 13.28 -11.64 -17.75
C ARG A 175 14.22 -12.61 -17.05
N ARG A 176 13.67 -13.62 -16.38
CA ARG A 176 14.46 -14.61 -15.63
C ARG A 176 13.95 -16.02 -15.96
N TRP A 177 14.86 -16.96 -16.15
CA TRP A 177 14.49 -18.35 -16.40
C TRP A 177 13.69 -18.91 -15.23
N LEU A 178 12.65 -19.70 -15.52
CA LEU A 178 11.83 -20.33 -14.47
C LEU A 178 12.62 -21.34 -13.64
N PHE A 179 13.62 -22.00 -14.22
CA PHE A 179 14.25 -23.17 -13.61
C PHE A 179 15.39 -22.80 -12.64
N ASP A 180 16.28 -21.90 -13.05
CA ASP A 180 17.47 -21.51 -12.27
C ASP A 180 17.43 -20.04 -11.83
N GLY A 181 16.39 -19.30 -12.20
CA GLY A 181 16.24 -17.88 -11.86
C GLY A 181 17.29 -16.97 -12.50
N LYS A 182 18.13 -17.46 -13.43
CA LYS A 182 19.16 -16.62 -14.06
C LYS A 182 18.52 -15.56 -14.94
N ARG A 183 19.10 -14.37 -14.89
CA ARG A 183 18.68 -13.24 -15.70
C ARG A 183 18.95 -13.50 -17.18
N LEU A 184 17.90 -13.40 -17.99
CA LEU A 184 17.94 -13.48 -19.44
C LEU A 184 18.24 -12.13 -20.08
N SER A 185 17.55 -11.09 -19.61
CA SER A 185 17.61 -9.76 -20.19
C SER A 185 17.01 -8.75 -19.23
N ARG A 186 17.35 -7.48 -19.43
CA ARG A 186 16.79 -6.34 -18.70
C ARG A 186 16.22 -5.34 -19.71
N HIS A 187 15.07 -4.78 -19.37
CA HIS A 187 14.33 -3.84 -20.21
C HIS A 187 13.98 -2.62 -19.36
N ALA A 188 14.21 -1.42 -19.90
CA ALA A 188 13.76 -0.18 -19.27
C ALA A 188 12.26 0.03 -19.54
N LEU A 189 11.59 0.73 -18.64
CA LEU A 189 10.20 1.13 -18.78
C LEU A 189 10.06 2.61 -18.43
N GLU A 190 9.21 3.29 -19.18
CA GLU A 190 8.80 4.68 -18.92
C GLU A 190 7.43 4.66 -18.27
N ILE A 191 7.42 4.47 -16.95
CA ILE A 191 6.21 4.44 -16.13
C ILE A 191 6.22 5.67 -15.21
N PRO A 192 5.09 6.37 -15.02
CA PRO A 192 5.02 7.51 -14.12
C PRO A 192 5.32 7.13 -12.67
N GLU A 193 5.92 8.06 -11.93
CA GLU A 193 6.09 7.93 -10.50
C GLU A 193 4.73 8.00 -9.78
N THR A 194 4.56 7.20 -8.74
CA THR A 194 3.45 7.32 -7.79
C THR A 194 3.97 7.94 -6.51
N ARG A 195 3.35 9.03 -6.06
CA ARG A 195 3.70 9.74 -4.83
C ARG A 195 2.52 9.72 -3.88
N PHE A 196 2.77 9.40 -2.61
CA PHE A 196 1.76 9.48 -1.57
C PHE A 196 2.38 9.92 -0.24
N ASP A 197 1.61 10.71 0.50
CA ASP A 197 1.98 11.15 1.84
C ASP A 197 1.43 10.15 2.86
N THR A 198 2.27 9.78 3.82
CA THR A 198 1.93 8.86 4.91
C THR A 198 2.55 9.36 6.21
N GLU A 199 2.18 8.76 7.31
CA GLU A 199 2.93 8.89 8.56
C GLU A 199 3.96 7.76 8.66
N GLY A 200 5.04 8.02 9.38
CA GLY A 200 6.06 7.01 9.61
C GLY A 200 6.92 7.28 10.83
N LEU A 201 7.55 6.21 11.29
CA LEU A 201 8.55 6.18 12.34
C LEU A 201 9.93 6.07 11.69
N TRP A 202 10.89 6.90 12.09
CA TRP A 202 12.29 6.73 11.70
C TRP A 202 13.20 6.85 12.92
N ILE A 203 14.29 6.09 12.88
CA ILE A 203 15.34 6.08 13.90
C ILE A 203 16.66 6.33 13.17
N PRO A 204 17.18 7.57 13.17
CA PRO A 204 18.49 7.85 12.60
C PRO A 204 19.56 7.14 13.44
N MET A 205 20.53 6.55 12.75
CA MET A 205 21.72 6.01 13.39
C MET A 205 22.74 7.13 13.57
N GLU A 206 23.33 7.23 14.76
CA GLU A 206 24.42 8.18 15.01
C GLU A 206 25.67 7.77 14.22
N GLU A 207 26.41 8.75 13.68
CA GLU A 207 27.59 8.51 12.84
C GLU A 207 28.66 7.70 13.58
N ASP A 208 28.88 7.96 14.88
CA ASP A 208 29.83 7.23 15.71
C ASP A 208 29.44 5.76 15.87
N ALA A 209 28.15 5.47 16.03
CA ALA A 209 27.65 4.09 16.11
C ALA A 209 27.82 3.36 14.77
N ALA A 210 27.57 4.05 13.65
CA ALA A 210 27.79 3.49 12.32
C ALA A 210 29.28 3.21 12.07
N ALA A 211 30.16 4.13 12.44
CA ALA A 211 31.61 3.99 12.33
C ALA A 211 32.14 2.82 13.18
N ALA A 212 31.67 2.67 14.41
CA ALA A 212 32.05 1.55 15.29
C ALA A 212 31.61 0.18 14.73
N LEU A 213 30.46 0.12 14.08
CA LEU A 213 29.96 -1.11 13.45
C LEU A 213 30.83 -1.51 12.25
N VAL A 214 31.17 -0.54 11.40
CA VAL A 214 32.06 -0.75 10.25
C VAL A 214 33.48 -1.13 10.70
N SER A 215 34.03 -0.48 11.72
CA SER A 215 35.37 -0.79 12.25
C SER A 215 35.45 -2.19 12.88
N SER A 216 34.32 -2.73 13.34
CA SER A 216 34.20 -4.10 13.84
C SER A 216 34.02 -5.15 12.73
N GLY A 217 34.10 -4.75 11.45
CA GLY A 217 34.03 -5.64 10.29
C GLY A 217 32.61 -5.98 9.82
N HIS A 218 31.58 -5.28 10.31
CA HIS A 218 30.20 -5.50 9.90
C HIS A 218 29.80 -4.60 8.73
N GLU A 219 28.94 -5.12 7.84
CA GLU A 219 28.36 -4.35 6.74
C GLU A 219 27.18 -3.48 7.26
N LEU A 220 27.32 -2.16 7.17
CA LEU A 220 26.32 -1.21 7.65
C LEU A 220 24.95 -1.42 7.02
N THR A 221 24.89 -1.58 5.69
CA THR A 221 23.64 -1.80 4.96
C THR A 221 22.94 -3.07 5.42
N GLY A 222 23.69 -4.17 5.59
CA GLY A 222 23.15 -5.43 6.08
C GLY A 222 22.62 -5.31 7.52
N ALA A 223 23.33 -4.60 8.39
CA ALA A 223 22.90 -4.37 9.77
C ALA A 223 21.62 -3.52 9.86
N LEU A 224 21.55 -2.42 9.10
CA LEU A 224 20.37 -1.56 9.03
C LEU A 224 19.16 -2.33 8.49
N HIS A 225 19.34 -3.14 7.45
CA HIS A 225 18.28 -3.95 6.87
C HIS A 225 17.78 -5.05 7.84
N ALA A 226 18.69 -5.67 8.59
CA ALA A 226 18.32 -6.62 9.64
C ALA A 226 17.51 -5.95 10.76
N ALA A 227 17.91 -4.75 11.18
CA ALA A 227 17.20 -3.97 12.18
C ALA A 227 15.80 -3.55 11.71
N GLU A 228 15.67 -3.13 10.45
CA GLU A 228 14.39 -2.82 9.80
C GLU A 228 13.45 -4.04 9.83
N HIS A 229 13.94 -5.20 9.40
CA HIS A 229 13.17 -6.44 9.43
C HIS A 229 12.72 -6.80 10.84
N ALA A 230 13.61 -6.72 11.84
CA ALA A 230 13.26 -6.96 13.23
C ALA A 230 12.18 -5.98 13.72
N ALA A 231 12.33 -4.69 13.43
CA ALA A 231 11.38 -3.66 13.82
C ALA A 231 9.98 -3.90 13.22
N ILE A 232 9.86 -4.17 11.92
CA ILE A 232 8.58 -4.48 11.27
C ILE A 232 7.91 -5.70 11.90
N LYS A 233 8.69 -6.76 12.15
CA LYS A 233 8.17 -7.99 12.76
C LYS A 233 7.68 -7.73 14.19
N CYS A 234 8.39 -6.93 14.97
CA CYS A 234 8.00 -6.57 16.33
C CYS A 234 6.82 -5.59 16.37
N LEU A 235 6.76 -4.61 15.46
CA LEU A 235 5.70 -3.58 15.46
C LEU A 235 4.31 -4.20 15.35
N SER A 236 4.17 -5.29 14.58
CA SER A 236 2.91 -6.04 14.44
C SER A 236 2.39 -6.65 15.75
N LEU A 237 3.21 -6.70 16.82
CA LEU A 237 2.77 -7.12 18.15
C LEU A 237 2.10 -5.98 18.94
N PHE A 238 2.40 -4.73 18.59
CA PHE A 238 1.95 -3.53 19.31
C PHE A 238 0.91 -2.73 18.54
N ALA A 239 1.08 -2.63 17.22
CA ALA A 239 0.06 -2.11 16.32
C ALA A 239 -0.83 -3.29 15.91
N ILE A 240 -2.15 -3.18 16.16
CA ILE A 240 -3.17 -4.19 15.81
C ILE A 240 -3.32 -4.26 14.27
N CYS A 241 -2.28 -4.72 13.58
CA CYS A 241 -2.20 -4.78 12.14
C CYS A 241 -1.35 -5.97 11.70
N ASP A 242 -1.59 -6.46 10.48
CA ASP A 242 -0.73 -7.47 9.86
C ASP A 242 0.59 -6.85 9.37
N LYS A 243 1.65 -7.66 9.33
CA LYS A 243 3.00 -7.28 8.86
C LYS A 243 3.01 -6.69 7.45
N GLY A 244 2.08 -7.10 6.59
CA GLY A 244 1.95 -6.55 5.23
C GLY A 244 1.39 -5.12 5.18
N ASN A 245 0.92 -4.57 6.30
CA ASN A 245 0.40 -3.19 6.36
C ASN A 245 1.48 -2.16 6.69
N ILE A 246 2.69 -2.61 7.05
CA ILE A 246 3.81 -1.75 7.42
C ILE A 246 4.90 -1.94 6.37
N GLY A 247 5.19 -0.88 5.62
CA GLY A 247 6.40 -0.81 4.79
C GLY A 247 7.61 -0.42 5.64
N GLY A 248 8.79 -0.83 5.23
CA GLY A 248 10.04 -0.33 5.77
C GLY A 248 10.99 0.05 4.66
N LEU A 249 11.91 0.95 5.01
CA LEU A 249 13.03 1.36 4.18
C LEU A 249 14.25 1.58 5.09
N SER A 250 15.38 0.97 4.74
CA SER A 250 16.67 1.23 5.38
C SER A 250 17.60 1.95 4.41
N TYR A 251 18.17 3.09 4.82
CA TYR A 251 19.16 3.82 4.03
C TYR A 251 20.46 4.00 4.83
N PRO A 252 21.64 3.81 4.20
CA PRO A 252 22.93 4.10 4.85
C PRO A 252 23.15 5.61 5.05
N SER A 253 22.37 6.44 4.37
CA SER A 253 22.26 7.87 4.63
C SER A 253 20.82 8.29 4.41
N ILE A 254 20.22 8.99 5.38
CA ILE A 254 18.98 9.72 5.14
C ILE A 254 19.35 10.80 4.13
N GLY A 255 18.66 10.82 2.98
CA GLY A 255 18.86 11.84 1.97
C GLY A 255 18.82 13.20 2.64
N ARG A 256 19.98 13.88 2.71
CA ARG A 256 20.01 15.27 3.14
C ARG A 256 19.03 15.99 2.24
N SER A 257 18.00 16.59 2.83
CA SER A 257 17.24 17.63 2.17
C SER A 257 18.26 18.56 1.51
N ARG A 258 18.22 18.67 0.18
CA ARG A 258 18.86 19.78 -0.49
C ARG A 258 18.03 21.02 -0.15
N GLY A 259 18.23 21.51 1.06
CA GLY A 259 17.79 22.82 1.52
C GLY A 259 18.98 23.76 1.47
N LEU A 260 19.10 24.49 0.37
CA LEU A 260 19.41 25.90 0.30
C LEU A 260 18.66 26.47 -0.90
#